data_AF-A0A7W2JVR2-F1
#
_entry.id   AF-A0A7W2JVR2-F1
#
_cell.length_a   1.000
_cell.length_b   1.000
_cell.length_c   1.000
_cell.angle_alpha   90.00
_cell.angle_beta   90.00
_cell.angle_gamma   90.00
#
_symmetry.space_group_name_H-M   'P 1'
#
loop_
_entity.id
_entity.type
_entity.pdbx_description
1 polymer ?
#
loop_
_entity_poly.entity_id
_entity_poly.type
_entity_poly.pdbx_seq_one_letter_code
_entity_poly.pdbx_strand_id
1 'polypeptide(L)'
;MLDWFAGAVESAKTMKEIGQSLLTIRDEGLIRERVYALNNNLMDLQQKLLEAQLSQMELVARIRTLEDEKAQANQSTDLRAQYIIHTFPASAHAYVRRTDEQGEHTHYYCSHCLETESMAVTLQGSKVLTCPRCKIAIRTVPANPGGRYRISR
;
A
#
# COMPACT_ATOMS: atom_id res chain seq x y z
N MET A 1 14.41 17.97 2.67
CA MET A 1 15.17 17.89 1.39
C MET A 1 16.01 19.15 1.12
N LEU A 2 15.65 20.33 1.67
CA LEU A 2 16.40 21.58 1.48
C LEU A 2 17.61 21.76 2.42
N ASP A 3 17.64 21.08 3.57
CA ASP A 3 18.69 21.29 4.59
C ASP A 3 20.09 20.83 4.15
N TRP A 4 20.19 19.79 3.31
CA TRP A 4 21.49 19.33 2.81
C TRP A 4 22.09 20.32 1.80
N PHE A 5 21.24 20.99 0.99
CA PHE A 5 21.65 22.06 0.08
C PHE A 5 22.10 23.30 0.85
N ALA A 6 21.38 23.67 1.92
CA ALA A 6 21.80 24.75 2.81
C ALA A 6 23.17 24.45 3.42
N GLY A 7 23.37 23.24 3.96
CA GLY A 7 24.65 22.79 4.51
C GLY A 7 25.79 22.75 3.48
N ALA A 8 25.53 22.30 2.24
CA ALA A 8 26.52 22.27 1.17
C ALA A 8 26.94 23.68 0.69
N VAL A 9 25.99 24.61 0.58
CA VAL A 9 26.27 26.01 0.21
C VAL A 9 27.09 26.73 1.28
N GLU A 10 26.76 26.49 2.55
CA GLU A 10 27.46 27.07 3.69
C GLU A 10 28.88 26.52 3.83
N SER A 11 29.07 25.22 3.55
CA SER A 11 30.39 24.55 3.51
C SER A 11 31.26 25.06 2.35
N ALA A 12 30.66 25.28 1.17
CA ALA A 12 31.38 25.84 0.02
C ALA A 12 31.81 27.29 0.25
N LYS A 13 30.98 28.08 0.93
CA LYS A 13 31.29 29.47 1.29
C LYS A 13 32.43 29.54 2.30
N THR A 14 32.41 28.68 3.33
CA THR A 14 33.52 28.58 4.29
C THR A 14 34.82 28.08 3.64
N MET A 15 34.77 27.09 2.73
CA MET A 15 35.96 26.68 1.98
C MET A 15 36.55 27.80 1.13
N LYS A 16 35.70 28.62 0.50
CA LYS A 16 36.14 29.79 -0.28
C LYS A 16 36.81 30.85 0.58
N GLU A 17 36.26 31.16 1.75
CA GLU A 17 36.83 32.12 2.70
C GLU A 17 38.16 31.61 3.28
N ILE A 18 38.25 30.31 3.58
CA ILE A 18 39.51 29.67 4.02
C ILE A 18 40.58 29.74 2.92
N GLY A 19 40.23 29.39 1.68
CA GLY A 19 41.14 29.44 0.53
C GLY A 19 41.65 30.85 0.22
N GLN A 20 40.78 31.86 0.36
CA GLN A 20 41.19 33.27 0.22
C GLN A 20 42.13 33.73 1.33
N SER A 21 41.89 33.31 2.58
CA SER A 21 42.79 33.67 3.70
C SER A 21 44.15 32.95 3.61
N LEU A 22 44.19 31.70 3.13
CA LEU A 22 45.43 30.95 2.94
C LEU A 22 46.36 31.59 1.88
N LEU A 23 45.80 32.22 0.85
CA LEU A 23 46.57 32.96 -0.15
C LEU A 23 47.18 34.26 0.41
N THR A 24 46.69 34.75 1.56
CA THR A 24 47.14 36.02 2.17
C THR A 24 48.03 35.84 3.41
N ILE A 25 48.23 34.60 3.90
CA ILE A 25 48.94 34.35 5.16
C ILE A 25 50.34 33.77 4.92
N ARG A 26 51.36 34.36 5.55
CA ARG A 26 52.75 33.85 5.62
C ARG A 26 53.07 33.06 6.89
N ASP A 27 52.14 32.97 7.84
CA ASP A 27 52.34 32.35 9.16
C ASP A 27 51.87 30.89 9.21
N GLU A 28 52.80 29.98 9.51
CA GLU A 28 52.58 28.53 9.66
C GLU A 28 51.51 28.18 10.71
N GLY A 29 51.39 28.98 11.79
CA GLY A 29 50.41 28.75 12.86
C GLY A 29 48.97 28.89 12.39
N LEU A 30 48.69 29.93 11.59
CA LEU A 30 47.36 30.18 11.02
C LEU A 30 47.01 29.15 9.94
N ILE A 31 48.00 28.68 9.18
CA ILE A 31 47.80 27.60 8.20
C ILE A 31 47.32 26.33 8.91
N ARG A 32 47.97 25.93 10.02
CA ARG A 32 47.55 24.75 10.80
C ARG A 32 46.13 24.89 11.35
N GLU A 33 45.80 26.03 11.95
CA GLU A 33 44.46 26.28 12.49
C GLU A 33 43.37 26.15 11.41
N ARG A 34 43.62 26.69 10.21
CA ARG A 34 42.69 26.60 9.08
C ARG A 34 42.58 25.20 8.49
N VAL A 35 43.68 24.44 8.45
CA VAL A 35 43.65 23.03 8.06
C VAL A 35 42.82 22.20 9.05
N TYR A 36 42.94 22.47 10.36
CA TYR A 36 42.08 21.82 11.35
C TYR A 36 40.60 22.18 11.17
N ALA A 37 40.30 23.47 10.93
CA ALA A 37 38.93 23.90 10.64
C ALA A 37 38.36 23.23 9.37
N LEU A 38 39.16 23.12 8.31
CA LEU A 38 38.78 22.42 7.09
C LEU A 38 38.51 20.93 7.36
N ASN A 39 39.38 20.28 8.14
CA ASN A 39 39.25 18.86 8.45
C ASN A 39 37.99 18.58 9.29
N ASN A 40 37.68 19.46 10.25
CA ASN A 40 36.45 19.38 11.03
C ASN A 40 35.21 19.55 10.16
N ASN A 41 35.21 20.51 9.24
CA ASN A 41 34.12 20.71 8.29
C ASN A 41 33.94 19.50 7.35
N LEU A 42 35.05 18.88 6.93
CA LEU A 42 35.01 17.70 6.08
C LEU A 42 34.43 16.48 6.82
N MET A 43 34.76 16.32 8.10
CA MET A 43 34.16 15.30 8.97
C MET A 43 32.64 15.52 9.15
N ASP A 44 32.20 16.75 9.39
CA ASP A 44 30.77 17.08 9.51
C ASP A 44 30.03 16.79 8.19
N LEU A 45 30.65 17.09 7.05
CA LEU A 45 30.11 16.77 5.73
C LEU A 45 29.98 15.26 5.49
N GLN A 46 30.99 14.49 5.91
CA GLN A 46 30.94 13.02 5.84
C GLN A 46 29.82 12.45 6.69
N GLN A 47 29.62 12.99 7.91
CA GLN A 47 28.55 12.55 8.79
C GLN A 47 27.17 12.87 8.20
N LYS A 48 26.98 14.07 7.65
CA LYS A 48 25.74 14.48 6.96
C LYS A 48 25.46 13.63 5.72
N LEU A 49 26.49 13.27 4.96
CA LEU A 49 26.35 12.38 3.79
C LEU A 49 25.90 10.97 4.20
N LEU A 50 26.48 10.44 5.29
CA LEU A 50 26.09 9.13 5.81
C LEU A 50 24.62 9.13 6.27
N GLU A 51 24.21 10.19 6.99
CA GLU A 51 22.83 10.36 7.44
C GLU A 51 21.85 10.51 6.26
N ALA A 52 22.24 11.26 5.23
CA ALA A 52 21.48 11.37 3.99
C ALA A 52 21.34 10.01 3.28
N GLN A 53 22.42 9.21 3.25
CA GLN A 53 22.38 7.89 2.64
C GLN A 53 21.46 6.94 3.41
N LEU A 54 21.51 6.96 4.75
CA LEU A 54 20.63 6.14 5.59
C LEU A 54 19.16 6.52 5.41
N SER A 55 18.85 7.82 5.44
CA SER A 55 17.48 8.29 5.20
C SER A 55 16.98 7.98 3.79
N GLN A 56 17.86 8.04 2.78
CA GLN A 56 17.52 7.60 1.42
C GLN A 56 17.21 6.11 1.35
N MET A 57 17.99 5.26 2.03
CA MET A 57 17.72 3.83 2.07
C MET A 57 16.39 3.50 2.77
N GLU A 58 16.08 4.21 3.87
CA GLU A 58 14.80 4.07 4.56
C GLU A 58 13.62 4.47 3.67
N LEU A 59 13.72 5.61 2.97
CA LEU A 59 12.69 6.06 2.04
C LEU A 59 12.49 5.06 0.89
N VAL A 60 13.58 4.51 0.32
CA VAL A 60 13.50 3.49 -0.73
C VAL A 60 12.84 2.21 -0.21
N ALA A 61 13.17 1.77 1.00
CA ALA A 61 12.53 0.62 1.61
C ALA A 61 11.01 0.85 1.79
N ARG A 62 10.63 2.04 2.25
CA ARG A 62 9.22 2.41 2.44
C ARG A 62 8.45 2.51 1.13
N ILE A 63 9.08 3.04 0.07
CA ILE A 63 8.49 3.04 -1.28
C ILE A 63 8.20 1.61 -1.73
N ARG A 64 9.14 0.68 -1.56
CA ARG A 64 8.93 -0.73 -1.93
C ARG A 64 7.77 -1.36 -1.16
N THR A 65 7.71 -1.16 0.16
CA THR A 65 6.60 -1.67 0.98
C THR A 65 5.25 -1.13 0.52
N LEU A 66 5.17 0.19 0.24
CA LEU A 66 3.94 0.81 -0.24
C LEU A 66 3.56 0.35 -1.65
N GLU A 67 4.54 0.11 -2.53
CA GLU A 67 4.31 -0.47 -3.86
C GLU A 67 3.75 -1.89 -3.77
N ASP A 68 4.29 -2.72 -2.87
CA ASP A 68 3.81 -4.08 -2.63
C ASP A 68 2.38 -4.08 -2.06
N GLU A 69 2.09 -3.24 -1.07
CA GLU A 69 0.74 -3.06 -0.51
C GLU A 69 -0.26 -2.61 -1.58
N LYS A 70 0.15 -1.65 -2.43
CA LYS A 70 -0.68 -1.19 -3.56
C LYS A 70 -0.92 -2.31 -4.57
N ALA A 71 0.09 -3.11 -4.89
CA ALA A 71 -0.06 -4.25 -5.80
C ALA A 71 -1.06 -5.28 -5.25
N GLN A 72 -0.98 -5.60 -3.96
CA GLN A 72 -1.94 -6.52 -3.29
C GLN A 72 -3.36 -5.93 -3.28
N ALA A 73 -3.51 -4.66 -2.95
CA ALA A 73 -4.81 -3.98 -2.95
C ALA A 73 -5.44 -3.96 -4.36
N ASN A 74 -4.64 -3.70 -5.40
CA ASN A 74 -5.10 -3.72 -6.78
C ASN A 74 -5.55 -5.12 -7.22
N GLN A 75 -4.79 -6.18 -6.88
CA GLN A 75 -5.20 -7.56 -7.18
C GLN A 75 -6.55 -7.91 -6.53
N SER A 76 -6.77 -7.49 -5.28
CA SER A 76 -8.06 -7.72 -4.60
C SER A 76 -9.23 -6.97 -5.28
N THR A 77 -8.95 -5.79 -5.84
CA THR A 77 -9.95 -4.96 -6.54
C THR A 77 -10.28 -5.54 -7.91
N ASP A 78 -9.26 -5.98 -8.66
CA ASP A 78 -9.43 -6.59 -9.98
C ASP A 78 -10.23 -7.89 -9.92
N LEU A 79 -10.03 -8.69 -8.87
CA LEU A 79 -10.86 -9.88 -8.64
C LEU A 79 -12.31 -9.48 -8.40
N ARG A 80 -12.59 -8.50 -7.53
CA ARG A 80 -13.96 -8.02 -7.27
C ARG A 80 -14.64 -7.44 -8.50
N ALA A 81 -13.91 -6.74 -9.37
CA ALA A 81 -14.46 -6.17 -10.60
C ALA A 81 -15.05 -7.23 -11.57
N GLN A 82 -14.54 -8.46 -11.51
CA GLN A 82 -15.00 -9.57 -12.34
C GLN A 82 -16.28 -10.24 -11.85
N TYR A 83 -16.74 -9.93 -10.63
CA TYR A 83 -17.94 -10.51 -10.04
C TYR A 83 -19.02 -9.45 -9.77
N ILE A 84 -20.27 -9.88 -9.88
CA ILE A 84 -21.46 -9.05 -9.64
C ILE A 84 -22.32 -9.74 -8.58
N ILE A 85 -22.98 -8.96 -7.74
CA ILE A 85 -23.84 -9.46 -6.69
C ILE A 85 -25.18 -9.86 -7.30
N HIS A 86 -25.51 -11.15 -7.19
CA HIS A 86 -26.82 -11.69 -7.49
C HIS A 86 -27.63 -11.79 -6.19
N THR A 87 -28.86 -11.28 -6.22
CA THR A 87 -29.77 -11.29 -5.06
C THR A 87 -30.87 -12.31 -5.28
N PHE A 88 -30.97 -13.29 -4.40
CA PHE A 88 -32.01 -14.30 -4.42
C PHE A 88 -33.34 -13.76 -3.84
N PRO A 89 -34.49 -14.33 -4.23
CA PRO A 89 -35.81 -14.00 -3.68
C PRO A 89 -35.92 -14.13 -2.15
N ALA A 90 -35.06 -14.93 -1.53
CA ALA A 90 -34.99 -15.11 -0.07
C ALA A 90 -34.13 -14.05 0.64
N SER A 91 -33.93 -12.86 0.03
CA SER A 91 -33.08 -11.76 0.51
C SER A 91 -31.64 -12.17 0.83
N ALA A 92 -31.11 -13.15 0.10
CA ALA A 92 -29.75 -13.64 0.27
C ALA A 92 -28.90 -13.27 -0.94
N HIS A 93 -27.60 -13.03 -0.74
CA HIS A 93 -26.70 -12.55 -1.78
C HIS A 93 -25.59 -13.55 -2.07
N ALA A 94 -25.29 -13.76 -3.35
CA ALA A 94 -24.13 -14.50 -3.81
C ALA A 94 -23.47 -13.75 -4.97
N TYR A 95 -22.21 -14.05 -5.24
CA TYR A 95 -21.53 -13.48 -6.40
C TYR A 95 -21.68 -14.38 -7.63
N VAL A 96 -21.77 -13.77 -8.79
CA VAL A 96 -21.71 -14.44 -10.10
C VAL A 96 -20.66 -13.73 -10.95
N ARG A 97 -19.99 -14.46 -11.82
CA ARG A 97 -18.99 -13.87 -12.71
C ARG A 97 -19.71 -13.02 -13.77
N ARG A 98 -19.21 -11.83 -14.08
CA ARG A 98 -19.81 -10.89 -15.05
C ARG A 98 -20.04 -11.52 -16.44
N THR A 99 -19.19 -12.45 -16.85
CA THR A 99 -19.32 -13.17 -18.13
C THR A 99 -20.55 -14.07 -18.21
N ASP A 100 -21.10 -14.47 -17.06
CA ASP A 100 -22.14 -15.47 -16.95
C ASP A 100 -23.53 -14.82 -16.74
N GLU A 101 -23.62 -13.49 -16.84
CA GLU A 101 -24.88 -12.74 -16.74
C GLU A 101 -25.82 -12.96 -17.93
N GLN A 102 -25.28 -13.33 -19.10
CA GLN A 102 -26.04 -13.45 -20.35
C GLN A 102 -26.61 -14.87 -20.60
N GLY A 103 -26.45 -15.81 -19.66
CA GLY A 103 -26.96 -17.20 -19.77
C GLY A 103 -27.51 -17.75 -18.46
N GLU A 104 -27.93 -19.03 -18.45
CA GLU A 104 -28.23 -19.75 -17.20
C GLU A 104 -26.96 -19.74 -16.32
N HIS A 105 -27.04 -19.12 -15.14
CA HIS A 105 -25.89 -18.97 -14.25
C HIS A 105 -25.38 -20.35 -13.83
N THR A 106 -24.23 -20.75 -14.37
CA THR A 106 -23.66 -22.09 -14.14
C THR A 106 -23.25 -22.28 -12.68
N HIS A 107 -22.70 -21.24 -12.04
CA HIS A 107 -22.15 -21.33 -10.68
C HIS A 107 -22.33 -20.03 -9.87
N TYR A 108 -22.69 -20.20 -8.60
CA TYR A 108 -22.73 -19.13 -7.61
C TYR A 108 -21.49 -19.19 -6.71
N TYR A 109 -20.99 -18.03 -6.29
CA TYR A 109 -19.82 -17.90 -5.43
C TYR A 109 -20.19 -17.32 -4.07
N CYS A 110 -19.49 -17.78 -3.03
CA CYS A 110 -19.71 -17.34 -1.66
C CYS A 110 -19.28 -15.88 -1.45
N SER A 111 -20.20 -15.03 -0.99
CA SER A 111 -19.92 -13.62 -0.64
C SER A 111 -18.86 -13.49 0.44
N HIS A 112 -18.97 -14.26 1.51
CA HIS A 112 -18.04 -14.17 2.62
C HIS A 112 -16.59 -14.52 2.24
N CYS A 113 -16.37 -15.59 1.47
CA CYS A 113 -15.03 -15.99 1.03
C CYS A 113 -14.42 -14.98 0.04
N LEU A 114 -15.25 -14.42 -0.85
CA LEU A 114 -14.78 -13.45 -1.83
C LEU A 114 -14.45 -12.09 -1.18
N GLU A 115 -15.23 -11.66 -0.19
CA GLU A 115 -15.01 -10.39 0.52
C GLU A 115 -13.84 -10.46 1.49
N THR A 116 -13.75 -11.55 2.27
CA THR A 116 -12.78 -11.68 3.38
C THR A 116 -11.42 -12.16 2.91
N GLU A 117 -11.39 -13.13 1.99
CA GLU A 117 -10.15 -13.81 1.61
C GLU A 117 -9.79 -13.59 0.13
N SER A 118 -10.55 -12.75 -0.59
CA SER A 118 -10.40 -12.51 -2.04
C SER A 118 -10.38 -13.80 -2.87
N MET A 119 -11.08 -14.84 -2.40
CA MET A 119 -11.12 -16.15 -3.05
C MET A 119 -12.53 -16.49 -3.52
N ALA A 120 -12.64 -16.85 -4.80
CA ALA A 120 -13.88 -17.31 -5.39
C ALA A 120 -14.10 -18.79 -5.06
N VAL A 121 -15.00 -19.06 -4.10
CA VAL A 121 -15.41 -20.42 -3.73
C VAL A 121 -16.82 -20.68 -4.24
N THR A 122 -16.97 -21.73 -5.04
CA THR A 122 -18.27 -22.14 -5.58
C THR A 122 -19.18 -22.70 -4.49
N LEU A 123 -20.43 -22.26 -4.50
CA LEU A 123 -21.48 -22.77 -3.63
C LEU A 123 -22.07 -24.05 -4.21
N GLN A 124 -22.35 -25.03 -3.35
CA GLN A 124 -22.92 -26.31 -3.75
C GLN A 124 -24.35 -26.47 -3.22
N GLY A 125 -25.25 -27.01 -4.05
CA GLY A 125 -26.65 -27.28 -3.71
C GLY A 125 -27.64 -26.61 -4.66
N SER A 126 -28.94 -26.89 -4.48
CA SER A 126 -30.02 -26.36 -5.33
C SER A 126 -30.96 -25.40 -4.59
N LYS A 127 -31.56 -25.85 -3.49
CA LYS A 127 -32.45 -25.03 -2.64
C LYS A 127 -31.72 -24.27 -1.54
N VAL A 128 -30.60 -24.85 -1.08
CA VAL A 128 -29.70 -24.28 -0.08
C VAL A 128 -28.30 -24.42 -0.63
N LEU A 129 -27.70 -23.29 -0.95
CA LEU A 129 -26.34 -23.17 -1.45
C LEU A 129 -25.39 -23.11 -0.25
N THR A 130 -24.53 -24.10 -0.08
CA THR A 130 -23.58 -24.18 1.03
C THR A 130 -22.17 -23.98 0.54
N CYS A 131 -21.41 -23.14 1.24
CA CYS A 131 -19.99 -22.97 0.98
C CYS A 131 -19.20 -24.13 1.62
N PRO A 132 -18.38 -24.88 0.86
CA PRO A 132 -17.58 -25.98 1.40
C PRO A 132 -16.49 -25.50 2.37
N ARG A 133 -16.06 -24.24 2.26
CA ARG A 133 -14.97 -23.67 3.05
C ARG A 133 -15.45 -23.08 4.38
N CYS A 134 -16.33 -22.08 4.31
CA CYS A 134 -16.82 -21.38 5.52
C CYS A 134 -18.14 -21.94 6.07
N LYS A 135 -18.74 -22.95 5.42
CA LYS A 135 -20.00 -23.61 5.82
C LYS A 135 -21.22 -22.68 5.88
N ILE A 136 -21.12 -21.45 5.37
CA ILE A 136 -22.25 -20.54 5.24
C ILE A 136 -23.26 -21.12 4.25
N ALA A 137 -24.52 -21.15 4.66
CA ALA A 137 -25.64 -21.64 3.88
C ALA A 137 -26.55 -20.48 3.46
N ILE A 138 -26.82 -20.39 2.16
CA ILE A 138 -27.63 -19.36 1.52
C ILE A 138 -28.89 -20.04 0.97
N ARG A 139 -30.07 -19.58 1.36
CA ARG A 139 -31.33 -20.09 0.81
C ARG A 139 -31.64 -19.36 -0.49
N THR A 140 -31.93 -20.12 -1.55
CA THR A 140 -32.31 -19.55 -2.85
C THR A 140 -33.80 -19.26 -2.94
N VAL A 141 -34.61 -19.96 -2.15
CA VAL A 141 -36.08 -19.87 -2.13
C VAL A 141 -36.54 -19.44 -0.72
N PRO A 142 -37.55 -18.55 -0.60
CA PRO A 142 -38.11 -18.18 0.70
C PRO A 142 -38.66 -19.40 1.45
N ALA A 143 -38.54 -19.40 2.77
CA ALA A 143 -38.93 -20.53 3.63
C ALA A 143 -40.43 -20.86 3.57
N ASN A 144 -41.27 -19.95 3.05
CA ASN A 144 -42.70 -20.16 2.90
C ASN A 144 -43.20 -19.56 1.57
N PRO A 145 -43.27 -20.33 0.47
CA PRO A 145 -43.72 -19.81 -0.82
C PRO A 145 -45.23 -19.48 -0.88
N GLY A 146 -46.00 -19.73 0.20
CA GLY A 146 -47.46 -19.53 0.24
C GLY A 146 -48.00 -18.80 1.47
N GLY A 147 -47.15 -18.14 2.25
CA GLY A 147 -47.56 -17.44 3.48
C GLY A 147 -48.36 -16.17 3.19
N ARG A 148 -49.69 -16.28 3.09
CA ARG A 148 -50.61 -15.14 3.15
C ARG A 148 -50.31 -14.35 4.43
N TYR A 149 -49.77 -13.14 4.30
CA TYR A 149 -49.70 -12.18 5.39
C TYR A 149 -51.13 -11.88 5.86
N ARG A 150 -51.56 -12.48 6.97
CA ARG A 150 -52.77 -12.07 7.67
C ARG A 150 -52.42 -10.78 8.40
N ILE A 151 -52.80 -9.65 7.81
CA ILE A 151 -52.78 -8.35 8.49
C ILE A 151 -53.87 -8.42 9.55
N SER A 152 -53.49 -8.64 10.81
CA SER A 152 -54.36 -8.43 11.97
C SER A 152 -54.54 -6.92 12.15
N ARG A 153 -55.76 -6.44 11.91
CA ARG A 153 -56.25 -5.11 12.32
C ARG A 153 -56.44 -5.05 13.82
#